data_AF-A0A934L0Q3-F1
#
_entry.id   AF-A0A934L0Q3-F1
#
_cell.length_a   1.000
_cell.length_b   1.000
_cell.length_c   1.000
_cell.angle_alpha   90.00
_cell.angle_beta   90.00
_cell.angle_gamma   90.00
#
_symmetry.space_group_name_H-M   'P 1'
#
loop_
_entity.id
_entity.type
_entity.pdbx_description
1 polymer ?
#
loop_
_entity_poly.entity_id
_entity_poly.type
_entity_poly.pdbx_seq_one_letter_code
_entity_poly.pdbx_strand_id
1 'polypeptide(L)'
;MSTPGTTRYIIVGMQRSGTTATHRALFGHPNICAMDDEFRVQPFFTKGVGCFTVGGVNRWERLRNYNRLFDAVTIYPTNAPDPDGKRLIAYCGTPRFPKQELRANGLKVAIPNANDAKLLADSLVEYFPGLKVIHVRRDDWVAQYASLLRAQKSGKWHSWSAAKDGASQNPPGKFAIAVEDFTAYVRMAQEIDAQLARLLGTHEVCEFSFENDLESNAAGAWDRLFQFVGVPPMAPEWMGSSKVAPPVDEFIENVAELRELLARLRA
;
A
#
# COMPACT_ATOMS: atom_id res chain seq x y z
N MET A 1 15.54 -15.41 10.39
CA MET A 1 15.31 -16.48 9.43
C MET A 1 13.82 -16.47 9.22
N SER A 2 13.36 -16.23 7.99
CA SER A 2 11.93 -16.38 7.67
C SER A 2 11.50 -17.79 8.06
N THR A 3 10.22 -17.95 8.41
CA THR A 3 9.61 -19.28 8.47
C THR A 3 9.89 -19.98 7.14
N PRO A 4 10.58 -21.14 7.13
CA PRO A 4 10.92 -21.83 5.89
C PRO A 4 9.66 -22.00 5.03
N GLY A 5 9.70 -21.54 3.78
CA GLY A 5 8.57 -21.64 2.84
C GLY A 5 7.59 -20.46 2.81
N THR A 6 7.74 -19.44 3.66
CA THR A 6 6.89 -18.23 3.59
C THR A 6 7.53 -17.12 2.75
N THR A 7 6.79 -16.63 1.74
CA THR A 7 7.19 -15.50 0.90
C THR A 7 6.93 -14.17 1.62
N ARG A 8 7.97 -13.35 1.77
CA ARG A 8 7.78 -11.96 2.23
C ARG A 8 7.47 -11.05 1.06
N TYR A 9 6.50 -10.16 1.23
CA TYR A 9 6.20 -9.13 0.25
C TYR A 9 5.98 -7.75 0.88
N ILE A 10 6.15 -6.71 0.06
CA ILE A 10 5.80 -5.33 0.41
C ILE A 10 4.93 -4.74 -0.69
N ILE A 11 3.87 -4.02 -0.30
CA ILE A 11 3.09 -3.19 -1.22
C ILE A 11 3.58 -1.76 -1.06
N VAL A 12 4.10 -1.17 -2.13
CA VAL A 12 4.61 0.19 -2.15
C VAL A 12 3.94 0.99 -3.25
N GLY A 13 3.74 2.27 -3.00
CA GLY A 13 3.20 3.20 -3.99
C GLY A 13 2.93 4.53 -3.32
N MET A 14 2.76 5.57 -4.13
CA MET A 14 2.39 6.89 -3.62
C MET A 14 1.04 6.84 -2.88
N GLN A 15 0.82 7.80 -1.98
CA GLN A 15 -0.49 7.96 -1.36
C GLN A 15 -1.59 8.09 -2.43
N ARG A 16 -2.70 7.37 -2.23
CA ARG A 16 -3.86 7.36 -3.14
C ARG A 16 -3.64 6.65 -4.49
N SER A 17 -2.58 5.87 -4.65
CA SER A 17 -2.34 5.09 -5.88
C SER A 17 -3.11 3.77 -5.96
N GLY A 18 -3.82 3.36 -4.89
CA GLY A 18 -4.53 2.06 -4.86
C GLY A 18 -3.93 1.03 -3.91
N THR A 19 -2.78 1.33 -3.28
CA THR A 19 -2.11 0.44 -2.31
C THR A 19 -3.03 -0.16 -1.26
N THR A 20 -4.02 0.60 -0.75
CA THR A 20 -5.00 0.08 0.21
C THR A 20 -5.92 -0.99 -0.39
N ALA A 21 -6.39 -0.81 -1.62
CA ALA A 21 -7.27 -1.79 -2.25
C ALA A 21 -6.49 -3.07 -2.58
N THR A 22 -5.29 -2.93 -3.15
CA THR A 22 -4.36 -4.05 -3.37
C THR A 22 -4.03 -4.79 -2.07
N HIS A 23 -3.80 -4.03 -0.98
CA HIS A 23 -3.54 -4.60 0.33
C HIS A 23 -4.72 -5.38 0.88
N ARG A 24 -5.94 -4.82 0.82
CA ARG A 24 -7.15 -5.53 1.28
C ARG A 24 -7.45 -6.78 0.46
N ALA A 25 -7.14 -6.78 -0.83
CA ALA A 25 -7.21 -7.99 -1.63
C ALA A 25 -6.27 -9.05 -1.05
N LEU A 26 -4.97 -8.77 -0.91
CA LEU A 26 -4.03 -9.75 -0.33
C LEU A 26 -4.36 -10.14 1.11
N PHE A 27 -4.76 -9.19 1.95
CA PHE A 27 -5.05 -9.40 3.36
C PHE A 27 -6.24 -10.34 3.62
N GLY A 28 -7.22 -10.40 2.73
CA GLY A 28 -8.35 -11.33 2.88
C GLY A 28 -8.05 -12.78 2.46
N HIS A 29 -6.90 -13.04 1.85
CA HIS A 29 -6.54 -14.36 1.34
C HIS A 29 -6.15 -15.33 2.47
N PRO A 30 -6.66 -16.58 2.53
CA PRO A 30 -6.46 -17.49 3.66
C PRO A 30 -5.00 -17.95 3.89
N ASN A 31 -4.17 -17.93 2.86
CA ASN A 31 -2.73 -18.26 2.97
C ASN A 31 -1.82 -17.04 3.17
N ILE A 32 -2.37 -15.86 3.45
CA ILE A 32 -1.62 -14.61 3.64
C ILE A 32 -1.79 -14.10 5.07
N CYS A 33 -0.71 -13.55 5.64
CA CYS A 33 -0.77 -12.74 6.85
C CYS A 33 -0.19 -11.36 6.58
N ALA A 34 -0.92 -10.30 6.91
CA ALA A 34 -0.39 -8.94 6.79
C ALA A 34 -0.86 -8.09 7.96
N MET A 35 -0.15 -7.01 8.25
CA MET A 35 -0.67 -5.97 9.14
C MET A 35 -1.78 -5.22 8.41
N ASP A 36 -2.92 -4.98 9.06
CA ASP A 36 -4.11 -4.32 8.47
C ASP A 36 -3.85 -2.84 8.06
N ASP A 37 -2.87 -2.20 8.71
CA ASP A 37 -2.61 -0.77 8.56
C ASP A 37 -1.32 -0.44 7.78
N GLU A 38 -1.12 0.85 7.51
CA GLU A 38 0.06 1.39 6.83
C GLU A 38 1.28 1.42 7.73
N PHE A 39 2.35 0.78 7.27
CA PHE A 39 3.67 0.95 7.83
C PHE A 39 4.28 2.28 7.37
N ARG A 40 4.86 3.02 8.32
CA ARG A 40 5.66 4.20 8.01
C ARG A 40 7.08 3.78 7.65
N VAL A 41 7.69 4.49 6.70
CA VAL A 41 9.10 4.27 6.33
C VAL A 41 9.99 4.49 7.56
N GLN A 42 9.76 5.58 8.28
CA GLN A 42 10.43 5.87 9.54
C GLN A 42 9.52 5.65 10.75
N PRO A 43 10.05 5.11 11.86
CA PRO A 43 11.43 4.68 12.06
C PRO A 43 11.71 3.25 11.57
N PHE A 44 10.71 2.56 11.02
CA PHE A 44 10.78 1.12 10.82
C PHE A 44 11.92 0.67 9.93
N PHE A 45 12.19 1.32 8.79
CA PHE A 45 13.25 0.94 7.85
C PHE A 45 14.59 1.65 8.10
N THR A 46 14.58 2.73 8.88
CA THR A 46 15.80 3.51 9.17
C THR A 46 16.48 3.12 10.47
N LYS A 47 15.70 2.84 11.51
CA LYS A 47 16.20 2.49 12.85
C LYS A 47 15.91 1.03 13.22
N GLY A 48 14.83 0.43 12.69
CA GLY A 48 14.41 -0.91 13.07
C GLY A 48 14.25 -1.04 14.59
N VAL A 49 14.77 -2.13 15.18
CA VAL A 49 14.77 -2.32 16.65
C VAL A 49 15.57 -1.24 17.38
N GLY A 50 16.48 -0.54 16.70
CA GLY A 50 17.24 0.58 17.25
C GLY A 50 16.36 1.75 17.72
N CYS A 51 15.09 1.84 17.33
CA CYS A 51 14.18 2.83 17.91
C CYS A 51 13.77 2.53 19.37
N PHE A 52 14.03 1.31 19.86
CA PHE A 52 13.70 0.86 21.22
C PHE A 52 14.95 0.66 22.10
N THR A 53 16.15 0.90 21.57
CA THR A 53 17.42 0.64 22.28
C THR A 53 18.32 1.87 22.23
N VAL A 54 19.12 2.08 23.28
CA VAL A 54 20.02 3.26 23.39
C VAL A 54 21.44 2.96 22.85
N GLY A 55 21.76 1.70 22.53
CA GLY A 55 23.07 1.26 22.07
C GLY A 55 23.28 1.31 20.55
N GLY A 56 24.56 1.33 20.14
CA GLY A 56 24.94 1.24 18.72
C GLY A 56 24.72 -0.17 18.18
N VAL A 57 23.61 -0.39 17.47
CA VAL A 57 23.34 -1.66 16.79
C VAL A 57 24.28 -1.80 15.60
N ASN A 58 25.11 -2.84 15.59
CA ASN A 58 26.03 -3.08 14.46
C ASN A 58 25.26 -3.56 13.21
N ARG A 59 25.90 -3.56 12.04
CA ARG A 59 25.23 -3.88 10.77
C ARG A 59 24.57 -5.27 10.75
N TRP A 60 25.21 -6.28 11.33
CA TRP A 60 24.70 -7.65 11.36
C TRP A 60 23.48 -7.79 12.28
N GLU A 61 23.52 -7.12 13.42
CA GLU A 61 22.37 -7.03 14.32
C GLU A 61 21.20 -6.32 13.64
N ARG A 62 21.45 -5.22 12.92
CA ARG A 62 20.40 -4.53 12.13
C ARG A 62 19.74 -5.47 11.13
N LEU A 63 20.54 -6.16 10.30
CA LEU A 63 20.03 -7.11 9.32
C LEU A 63 19.14 -8.18 9.97
N ARG A 64 19.61 -8.79 11.07
CA ARG A 64 18.85 -9.81 11.80
C ARG A 64 17.57 -9.24 12.42
N ASN A 65 17.66 -8.04 12.98
CA ASN A 65 16.56 -7.39 13.68
C ASN A 65 15.47 -6.91 12.73
N TYR A 66 15.81 -6.36 11.57
CA TYR A 66 14.82 -5.97 10.55
C TYR A 66 13.99 -7.17 10.10
N ASN A 67 14.64 -8.29 9.79
CA ASN A 67 13.97 -9.51 9.37
C ASN A 67 13.04 -10.06 10.48
N ARG A 68 13.51 -10.09 11.73
CA ARG A 68 12.69 -10.56 12.87
C ARG A 68 11.53 -9.62 13.19
N LEU A 69 11.77 -8.32 13.13
CA LEU A 69 10.75 -7.32 13.39
C LEU A 69 9.68 -7.37 12.30
N PHE A 70 10.07 -7.51 11.02
CA PHE A 70 9.16 -7.74 9.92
C PHE A 70 8.28 -8.96 10.17
N ASP A 71 8.87 -10.11 10.52
CA ASP A 71 8.09 -11.31 10.82
C ASP A 71 7.16 -11.10 12.02
N ALA A 72 7.64 -10.47 13.09
CA ALA A 72 6.86 -10.25 14.30
C ALA A 72 5.62 -9.36 14.09
N VAL A 73 5.70 -8.37 13.18
CA VAL A 73 4.57 -7.45 12.91
C VAL A 73 3.66 -7.94 11.78
N THR A 74 4.09 -8.92 10.99
CA THR A 74 3.31 -9.45 9.86
C THR A 74 2.81 -10.87 10.09
N ILE A 75 3.37 -11.62 11.04
CA ILE A 75 2.95 -12.97 11.43
C ILE A 75 2.42 -12.90 12.86
N TYR A 76 1.11 -12.80 13.01
CA TYR A 76 0.48 -12.89 14.33
C TYR A 76 0.14 -14.34 14.66
N PRO A 77 0.45 -14.82 15.88
CA PRO A 77 0.08 -16.16 16.29
C PRO A 77 -1.45 -16.29 16.30
N THR A 78 -1.97 -17.24 15.53
CA THR A 78 -3.41 -17.45 15.28
C THR A 78 -4.23 -17.92 16.48
N ASN A 79 -3.62 -17.94 17.66
CA ASN A 79 -4.16 -18.53 18.88
C ASN A 79 -4.16 -17.57 20.07
N ALA A 80 -3.73 -16.31 19.92
CA ALA A 80 -3.82 -15.36 21.02
C ALA A 80 -5.30 -15.04 21.31
N PRO A 81 -5.82 -15.33 22.51
CA PRO A 81 -7.15 -14.86 22.88
C PRO A 81 -7.15 -13.32 22.88
N ASP A 82 -8.21 -12.75 22.35
CA ASP A 82 -8.49 -11.32 22.47
C ASP A 82 -8.69 -10.93 23.93
N PRO A 83 -8.09 -9.82 24.40
CA PRO A 83 -8.41 -9.23 25.70
C PRO A 83 -9.92 -9.02 25.93
N ASP A 84 -10.69 -8.75 24.87
CA ASP A 84 -12.11 -8.41 24.95
C ASP A 84 -13.07 -9.58 24.68
N GLY A 85 -12.55 -10.81 24.50
CA GLY A 85 -13.37 -12.00 24.20
C GLY A 85 -14.11 -11.97 22.85
N LYS A 86 -13.96 -10.88 22.09
CA LYS A 86 -14.19 -10.89 20.64
C LYS A 86 -13.09 -11.79 20.05
N ARG A 87 -13.27 -12.42 18.90
CA ARG A 87 -12.10 -13.06 18.29
C ARG A 87 -11.26 -11.91 17.73
N LEU A 88 -10.07 -11.68 18.29
CA LEU A 88 -8.97 -11.12 17.53
C LEU A 88 -8.84 -12.10 16.36
N ILE A 89 -9.46 -11.73 15.24
CA ILE A 89 -9.35 -12.48 14.01
C ILE A 89 -7.86 -12.35 13.69
N ALA A 90 -7.08 -13.34 14.11
CA ALA A 90 -5.76 -13.48 13.57
C ALA A 90 -5.96 -13.71 12.08
N TYR A 91 -5.68 -12.68 11.28
CA TYR A 91 -6.03 -12.60 9.87
C TYR A 91 -5.22 -13.57 8.97
N CYS A 92 -4.67 -14.66 9.51
CA CYS A 92 -4.53 -15.90 8.77
C CYS A 92 -5.87 -16.64 8.83
N GLY A 93 -6.81 -16.23 8.00
CA GLY A 93 -8.17 -16.73 8.02
C GLY A 93 -9.11 -15.76 8.73
N THR A 94 -9.82 -14.98 7.93
CA THR A 94 -11.11 -14.46 8.36
C THR A 94 -11.97 -15.63 8.87
N PRO A 95 -12.97 -15.43 9.76
CA PRO A 95 -13.85 -16.51 10.20
C PRO A 95 -14.56 -17.27 9.06
N ARG A 96 -14.44 -16.79 7.82
CA ARG A 96 -14.92 -17.44 6.59
C ARG A 96 -14.07 -18.62 6.14
N PHE A 97 -12.80 -18.74 6.52
CA PHE A 97 -11.92 -19.80 6.02
C PHE A 97 -11.33 -20.65 7.15
N PRO A 98 -11.28 -21.98 7.00
CA PRO A 98 -10.58 -22.85 7.94
C PRO A 98 -9.08 -22.49 7.98
N LYS A 99 -8.41 -22.79 9.10
CA LYS A 99 -6.96 -22.58 9.23
C LYS A 99 -6.23 -23.25 8.08
N GLN A 100 -5.55 -22.46 7.25
CA GLN A 100 -4.67 -22.95 6.19
C GLN A 100 -3.20 -22.65 6.53
N GLU A 101 -2.31 -23.34 5.83
CA GLU A 101 -0.87 -23.09 5.89
C GLU A 101 -0.56 -21.66 5.43
N LEU A 102 0.22 -20.93 6.23
CA LEU A 102 0.70 -19.59 5.89
C LEU A 102 1.77 -19.69 4.80
N ARG A 103 1.53 -19.05 3.65
CA ARG A 103 2.44 -19.08 2.49
C ARG A 103 3.08 -17.75 2.18
N ALA A 104 2.44 -16.63 2.56
CA ALA A 104 3.02 -15.32 2.38
C ALA A 104 2.72 -14.37 3.53
N ASN A 105 3.64 -13.46 3.82
CA ASN A 105 3.44 -12.39 4.78
C ASN A 105 3.95 -11.05 4.28
N GLY A 106 3.26 -9.96 4.60
CA GLY A 106 3.65 -8.66 4.07
C GLY A 106 3.10 -7.45 4.77
N LEU A 107 3.52 -6.29 4.27
CA LEU A 107 3.12 -4.98 4.78
C LEU A 107 2.83 -4.00 3.63
N LYS A 108 2.06 -2.97 3.93
CA LYS A 108 1.75 -1.87 3.01
C LYS A 108 2.48 -0.61 3.46
N VAL A 109 3.12 0.09 2.52
CA VAL A 109 3.69 1.43 2.73
C VAL A 109 3.15 2.38 1.67
N ALA A 110 2.44 3.42 2.10
CA ALA A 110 2.08 4.54 1.24
C ALA A 110 3.17 5.62 1.34
N ILE A 111 3.80 5.97 0.22
CA ILE A 111 4.95 6.88 0.18
C ILE A 111 4.46 8.33 0.06
N PRO A 112 4.75 9.20 1.03
CA PRO A 112 4.27 10.58 1.02
C PRO A 112 5.27 11.58 0.40
N ASN A 113 6.56 11.22 0.29
CA ASN A 113 7.62 12.10 -0.21
C ASN A 113 8.81 11.31 -0.77
N ALA A 114 9.66 11.99 -1.54
CA ALA A 114 10.84 11.40 -2.19
C ALA A 114 11.90 10.88 -1.22
N ASN A 115 12.08 11.54 -0.06
CA ASN A 115 13.05 11.08 0.94
C ASN A 115 12.64 9.74 1.55
N ASP A 116 11.36 9.54 1.86
CA ASP A 116 10.84 8.27 2.32
C ASP A 116 10.93 7.18 1.23
N ALA A 117 10.71 7.54 -0.05
CA ALA A 117 10.92 6.62 -1.17
C ALA A 117 12.38 6.14 -1.23
N LYS A 118 13.33 7.08 -1.14
CA LYS A 118 14.77 6.80 -1.15
C LYS A 118 15.17 5.91 0.02
N LEU A 119 14.77 6.29 1.24
CA LEU A 119 15.10 5.55 2.45
C LEU A 119 14.52 4.14 2.41
N LEU A 120 13.29 3.97 1.93
CA LEU A 120 12.71 2.64 1.77
C LEU A 120 13.51 1.82 0.75
N ALA A 121 13.77 2.36 -0.45
CA ALA A 121 14.47 1.65 -1.50
C ALA A 121 15.88 1.20 -1.05
N ASP A 122 16.64 2.11 -0.45
CA ASP A 122 17.97 1.80 0.08
C ASP A 122 17.91 0.71 1.17
N SER A 123 16.90 0.77 2.05
CA SER A 123 16.74 -0.20 3.13
C SER A 123 16.30 -1.58 2.64
N LEU A 124 15.46 -1.65 1.61
CA LEU A 124 15.06 -2.92 1.01
C LEU A 124 16.25 -3.61 0.35
N VAL A 125 17.03 -2.85 -0.44
CA VAL A 125 18.26 -3.37 -1.07
C VAL A 125 19.25 -3.88 -0.03
N GLU A 126 19.46 -3.15 1.06
CA GLU A 126 20.44 -3.55 2.06
C GLU A 126 19.96 -4.72 2.94
N TYR A 127 18.70 -4.70 3.39
CA TYR A 127 18.24 -5.57 4.48
C TYR A 127 17.22 -6.65 4.07
N PHE A 128 16.66 -6.57 2.86
CA PHE A 128 15.59 -7.45 2.38
C PHE A 128 15.79 -7.95 0.93
N PRO A 129 16.97 -8.46 0.53
CA PRO A 129 17.28 -8.79 -0.88
C PRO A 129 16.41 -9.88 -1.53
N GLY A 130 15.67 -10.67 -0.73
CA GLY A 130 14.76 -11.73 -1.23
C GLY A 130 13.28 -11.40 -1.06
N LEU A 131 12.94 -10.15 -0.70
CA LEU A 131 11.56 -9.73 -0.51
C LEU A 131 10.92 -9.36 -1.85
N LYS A 132 9.69 -9.80 -2.08
CA LYS A 132 8.94 -9.45 -3.30
C LYS A 132 8.30 -8.07 -3.18
N VAL A 133 8.39 -7.25 -4.23
CA VAL A 133 7.84 -5.90 -4.23
C VAL A 133 6.61 -5.85 -5.12
N ILE A 134 5.50 -5.35 -4.59
CA ILE A 134 4.31 -5.00 -5.36
C ILE A 134 4.30 -3.48 -5.48
N HIS A 135 4.62 -2.97 -6.67
CA HIS A 135 4.65 -1.54 -6.94
C HIS A 135 3.30 -1.10 -7.53
N VAL A 136 2.49 -0.42 -6.71
CA VAL A 136 1.16 0.06 -7.10
C VAL A 136 1.26 1.46 -7.65
N ARG A 137 1.02 1.58 -8.95
CA ARG A 137 1.16 2.83 -9.72
C ARG A 137 -0.19 3.38 -10.10
N ARG A 138 -0.28 4.69 -10.23
CA ARG A 138 -1.46 5.40 -10.73
C ARG A 138 -0.99 6.46 -11.71
N ASP A 139 -1.51 6.42 -12.93
CA ASP A 139 -1.05 7.30 -14.01
C ASP A 139 -1.81 8.63 -14.04
N ASP A 140 -3.07 8.67 -13.59
CA ASP A 140 -3.83 9.92 -13.42
C ASP A 140 -3.43 10.63 -12.11
N TRP A 141 -2.31 11.37 -12.17
CA TRP A 141 -1.80 12.18 -11.07
C TRP A 141 -2.71 13.35 -10.69
N VAL A 142 -3.57 13.83 -11.60
CA VAL A 142 -4.59 14.83 -11.27
C VAL A 142 -5.61 14.22 -10.31
N ALA A 143 -6.18 13.08 -10.67
CA ALA A 143 -7.14 12.37 -9.82
C ALA A 143 -6.51 11.87 -8.50
N GLN A 144 -5.24 11.48 -8.54
CA GLN A 144 -4.50 11.10 -7.34
C GLN A 144 -4.33 12.26 -6.36
N TYR A 145 -3.85 13.40 -6.83
CA TYR A 145 -3.63 14.58 -5.98
C TYR A 145 -4.95 15.16 -5.46
N ALA A 146 -5.95 15.25 -6.34
CA ALA A 146 -7.29 15.65 -5.96
C ALA A 146 -7.88 14.76 -4.85
N SER A 147 -7.65 13.43 -4.94
CA SER A 147 -8.04 12.51 -3.87
C SER A 147 -7.24 12.72 -2.58
N LEU A 148 -5.96 13.12 -2.65
CA LEU A 148 -5.14 13.40 -1.48
C LEU A 148 -5.63 14.64 -0.74
N LEU A 149 -5.86 15.74 -1.49
CA LEU A 149 -6.38 16.99 -0.93
C LEU A 149 -7.73 16.79 -0.23
N ARG A 150 -8.63 15.98 -0.82
CA ARG A 150 -9.90 15.63 -0.17
C ARG A 150 -9.71 14.85 1.13
N ALA A 151 -8.81 13.88 1.15
CA ALA A 151 -8.52 13.09 2.35
C ALA A 151 -7.93 13.98 3.46
N GLN A 152 -7.02 14.90 3.12
CA GLN A 152 -6.44 15.86 4.05
C GLN A 152 -7.49 16.83 4.62
N LYS A 153 -8.35 17.41 3.76
CA LYS A 153 -9.41 18.35 4.18
C LYS A 153 -10.48 17.70 5.05
N SER A 154 -10.87 16.46 4.72
CA SER A 154 -11.96 15.76 5.43
C SER A 154 -11.50 14.94 6.64
N GLY A 155 -10.20 14.68 6.77
CA GLY A 155 -9.66 13.67 7.69
C GLY A 155 -10.06 12.23 7.36
N LYS A 156 -10.86 12.00 6.30
CA LYS A 156 -11.34 10.67 5.89
C LYS A 156 -10.47 10.10 4.78
N TRP A 157 -9.70 9.08 5.11
CA TRP A 157 -8.80 8.41 4.17
C TRP A 157 -9.47 7.26 3.41
N HIS A 158 -10.58 6.73 3.93
CA HIS A 158 -11.23 5.55 3.41
C HIS A 158 -12.75 5.73 3.37
N SER A 159 -13.35 5.52 2.19
CA SER A 159 -14.80 5.50 1.98
C SER A 159 -15.22 4.07 1.62
N TRP A 160 -15.12 3.16 2.59
CA TRP A 160 -15.57 1.77 2.43
C TRP A 160 -16.90 1.48 3.15
N SER A 161 -17.54 2.50 3.71
CA SER A 161 -18.88 2.34 4.28
C SER A 161 -19.91 2.39 3.17
N ALA A 162 -20.59 1.27 2.96
CA ALA A 162 -21.86 1.22 2.26
C ALA A 162 -22.76 2.38 2.70
N ALA A 163 -23.53 2.91 1.77
CA ALA A 163 -24.58 3.91 1.94
C ALA A 163 -25.70 3.44 2.89
N LYS A 164 -25.38 3.12 4.15
CA LYS A 164 -26.34 2.66 5.16
C LYS A 164 -26.91 3.80 6.00
N ASP A 165 -26.22 4.93 6.09
CA ASP A 165 -26.76 6.11 6.75
C ASP A 165 -26.97 7.17 5.68
N GLY A 166 -28.25 7.46 5.39
CA GLY A 166 -28.72 8.49 4.45
C GLY A 166 -28.33 9.93 4.82
N ALA A 167 -27.21 10.11 5.51
CA ALA A 167 -26.56 11.40 5.60
C ALA A 167 -26.06 11.75 4.19
N SER A 168 -26.76 12.68 3.54
CA SER A 168 -26.23 13.40 2.40
C SER A 168 -24.89 13.99 2.80
N GLN A 169 -23.79 13.31 2.47
CA GLN A 169 -22.49 13.93 2.46
C GLN A 169 -22.56 14.92 1.32
N ASN A 170 -22.97 16.16 1.60
CA ASN A 170 -22.79 17.24 0.64
C ASN A 170 -21.31 17.17 0.26
N PRO A 171 -20.98 16.84 -1.01
CA PRO A 171 -19.59 16.87 -1.42
C PRO A 171 -19.09 18.28 -1.09
N PRO A 172 -17.88 18.43 -0.53
CA PRO A 172 -17.28 19.76 -0.46
C PRO A 172 -17.41 20.36 -1.87
N GLY A 173 -17.88 21.61 -1.97
CA GLY A 173 -18.07 22.26 -3.26
C GLY A 173 -16.82 22.09 -4.13
N LYS A 174 -17.01 22.13 -5.46
CA LYS A 174 -15.88 22.05 -6.38
C LYS A 174 -14.83 23.08 -5.98
N PHE A 175 -13.56 22.72 -6.13
CA PHE A 175 -12.45 23.64 -5.86
C PHE A 175 -11.40 23.53 -6.96
N ALA A 176 -10.79 24.67 -7.30
CA ALA A 176 -9.61 24.68 -8.15
C ALA A 176 -8.36 24.23 -7.36
N ILE A 177 -7.45 23.53 -8.04
CA ILE A 177 -6.11 23.24 -7.53
C ILE A 177 -5.17 24.29 -8.11
N ALA A 178 -4.38 24.94 -7.26
CA ALA A 178 -3.37 25.89 -7.69
C ALA A 178 -2.31 25.20 -8.57
N VAL A 179 -1.92 25.86 -9.66
CA VAL A 179 -0.95 25.34 -10.63
C VAL A 179 0.41 25.08 -9.97
N GLU A 180 0.82 25.94 -9.04
CA GLU A 180 2.08 25.85 -8.31
C GLU A 180 2.09 24.62 -7.39
N ASP A 181 1.00 24.40 -6.66
CA ASP A 181 0.84 23.25 -5.77
C ASP A 181 0.85 21.94 -6.56
N PHE A 182 0.13 21.89 -7.68
CA PHE A 182 0.13 20.71 -8.54
C PHE A 182 1.50 20.48 -9.20
N THR A 183 2.19 21.54 -9.62
CA THR A 183 3.56 21.42 -10.17
C THR A 183 4.52 20.85 -9.14
N ALA A 184 4.45 21.31 -7.89
CA ALA A 184 5.24 20.77 -6.79
C ALA A 184 4.91 19.28 -6.53
N TYR A 185 3.62 18.92 -6.56
CA TYR A 185 3.19 17.53 -6.45
C TYR A 185 3.75 16.65 -7.58
N VAL A 186 3.67 17.09 -8.83
CA VAL A 186 4.17 16.34 -10.00
C VAL A 186 5.68 16.08 -9.90
N ARG A 187 6.48 17.08 -9.50
CA ARG A 187 7.92 16.92 -9.30
C ARG A 187 8.23 15.91 -8.20
N MET A 188 7.54 16.03 -7.06
CA MET A 188 7.68 15.09 -5.95
C MET A 188 7.28 13.66 -6.34
N ALA A 189 6.23 13.50 -7.16
CA ALA A 189 5.80 12.22 -7.70
C ALA A 189 6.84 11.60 -8.65
N GLN A 190 7.45 12.40 -9.53
CA GLN A 190 8.55 11.96 -10.40
C GLN A 190 9.75 11.46 -9.59
N GLU A 191 10.13 12.18 -8.54
CA GLU A 191 11.22 11.77 -7.66
C GLU A 191 10.89 10.46 -6.91
N ILE A 192 9.66 10.30 -6.41
CA ILE A 192 9.23 9.04 -5.78
C ILE A 192 9.33 7.88 -6.78
N ASP A 193 8.75 8.03 -7.98
CA ASP A 193 8.78 7.00 -9.01
C ASP A 193 10.22 6.63 -9.39
N ALA A 194 11.11 7.61 -9.53
CA ALA A 194 12.52 7.37 -9.82
C ALA A 194 13.21 6.57 -8.69
N GLN A 195 12.92 6.86 -7.42
CA GLN A 195 13.48 6.10 -6.30
C GLN A 195 12.92 4.67 -6.24
N LEU A 196 11.61 4.47 -6.44
CA LEU A 196 11.00 3.15 -6.40
C LEU A 196 11.39 2.28 -7.61
N ALA A 197 11.60 2.88 -8.78
CA ALA A 197 12.06 2.17 -9.99
C ALA A 197 13.42 1.48 -9.80
N ARG A 198 14.27 1.96 -8.88
CA ARG A 198 15.55 1.29 -8.53
C ARG A 198 15.34 -0.13 -8.01
N LEU A 199 14.16 -0.45 -7.46
CA LEU A 199 13.83 -1.78 -6.97
C LEU A 199 13.70 -2.81 -8.09
N LEU A 200 13.38 -2.39 -9.32
CA LEU A 200 13.29 -3.28 -10.50
C LEU A 200 14.62 -3.98 -10.79
N GLY A 201 15.75 -3.34 -10.49
CA GLY A 201 17.08 -3.90 -10.71
C GLY A 201 17.60 -4.79 -9.57
N THR A 202 16.86 -4.89 -8.45
CA THR A 202 17.35 -5.53 -7.22
C THR A 202 16.39 -6.54 -6.61
N HIS A 203 15.11 -6.50 -6.97
CA HIS A 203 14.08 -7.37 -6.42
C HIS A 203 13.19 -7.92 -7.53
N GLU A 204 12.47 -9.01 -7.25
CA GLU A 204 11.29 -9.37 -8.03
C GLU A 204 10.20 -8.33 -7.77
N VAL A 205 9.72 -7.70 -8.84
CA VAL A 205 8.69 -6.65 -8.76
C VAL A 205 7.46 -7.03 -9.58
N CYS A 206 6.29 -6.94 -8.97
CA CYS A 206 5.00 -6.94 -9.65
C CYS A 206 4.48 -5.50 -9.74
N GLU A 207 4.48 -4.93 -10.94
CA GLU A 207 3.80 -3.67 -11.18
C GLU A 207 2.29 -3.90 -11.29
N PHE A 208 1.53 -3.13 -10.51
CA PHE A 208 0.08 -3.19 -10.42
C PHE A 208 -0.50 -1.80 -10.66
N SER A 209 -1.13 -1.59 -11.82
CA SER A 209 -1.66 -0.31 -12.25
C SER A 209 -3.06 -0.07 -11.69
N PHE A 210 -3.28 1.11 -11.13
CA PHE A 210 -4.60 1.52 -10.67
C PHE A 210 -5.61 1.48 -11.80
N GLU A 211 -5.31 2.10 -12.93
CA GLU A 211 -6.21 2.21 -14.07
C GLU A 211 -6.41 0.86 -14.77
N ASN A 212 -5.31 0.16 -15.05
CA ASN A 212 -5.35 -1.04 -15.89
C ASN A 212 -5.66 -2.33 -15.14
N ASP A 213 -5.34 -2.43 -13.84
CA ASP A 213 -5.57 -3.65 -13.06
C ASP A 213 -6.73 -3.49 -12.07
N LEU A 214 -6.77 -2.37 -11.33
CA LEU A 214 -7.71 -2.18 -10.23
C LEU A 214 -9.07 -1.60 -10.66
N GLU A 215 -9.06 -0.46 -11.36
CA GLU A 215 -10.25 0.29 -11.76
C GLU A 215 -11.02 -0.41 -12.88
N SER A 216 -10.31 -0.90 -13.89
CA SER A 216 -10.87 -1.71 -14.97
C SER A 216 -11.36 -3.10 -14.51
N ASN A 217 -10.93 -3.53 -13.31
CA ASN A 217 -11.06 -4.91 -12.82
C ASN A 217 -10.60 -5.93 -13.88
N ALA A 218 -9.40 -5.73 -14.43
CA ALA A 218 -8.89 -6.55 -15.51
C ALA A 218 -8.89 -8.05 -15.15
N ALA A 219 -9.31 -8.87 -16.11
CA ALA A 219 -9.37 -10.31 -15.95
C ALA A 219 -7.98 -10.86 -15.58
N GLY A 220 -7.90 -11.63 -14.50
CA GLY A 220 -6.67 -12.24 -14.02
C GLY A 220 -5.69 -11.30 -13.30
N ALA A 221 -6.01 -10.00 -13.12
CA ALA A 221 -5.15 -9.08 -12.37
C ALA A 221 -4.89 -9.59 -10.93
N TRP A 222 -5.94 -10.06 -10.26
CA TRP A 222 -5.83 -10.63 -8.93
C TRP A 222 -5.07 -11.96 -8.91
N ASP A 223 -5.31 -12.83 -9.89
CA ASP A 223 -4.61 -14.12 -10.00
C ASP A 223 -3.10 -13.93 -10.14
N ARG A 224 -2.68 -12.97 -11.00
CA ARG A 224 -1.28 -12.58 -11.15
C ARG A 224 -0.68 -12.11 -9.84
N LEU A 225 -1.41 -11.28 -9.08
CA LEU A 225 -0.97 -10.77 -7.79
C LEU A 225 -0.80 -11.88 -6.74
N PHE A 226 -1.76 -12.82 -6.66
CA PHE A 226 -1.71 -13.97 -5.75
C PHE A 226 -0.58 -14.95 -6.11
N GLN A 227 -0.44 -15.29 -7.39
CA GLN A 227 0.65 -16.13 -7.87
C GLN A 227 2.01 -15.50 -7.60
N PHE A 228 2.14 -14.19 -7.80
CA PHE A 228 3.38 -13.47 -7.55
C PHE A 228 3.87 -13.65 -6.11
N VAL A 229 2.98 -13.58 -5.12
CA VAL A 229 3.33 -13.81 -3.70
C VAL A 229 3.33 -15.29 -3.30
N GLY A 230 3.07 -16.21 -4.23
CA GLY A 230 3.16 -17.66 -4.00
C GLY A 230 1.93 -18.28 -3.34
N VAL A 231 0.74 -17.67 -3.49
CA VAL A 231 -0.53 -18.24 -3.00
C VAL A 231 -1.44 -18.66 -4.16
N PRO A 232 -2.37 -19.61 -3.94
CA PRO A 232 -3.33 -19.99 -4.97
C PRO A 232 -4.15 -18.79 -5.47
N PRO A 233 -4.45 -18.70 -6.78
CA PRO A 233 -5.41 -17.72 -7.29
C PRO A 233 -6.78 -17.86 -6.63
N MET A 234 -7.44 -16.73 -6.34
CA MET A 234 -8.77 -16.70 -5.74
C MET A 234 -9.46 -15.39 -6.10
N ALA A 235 -10.77 -15.42 -6.40
CA ALA A 235 -11.52 -14.18 -6.58
C ALA A 235 -11.63 -13.42 -5.24
N PRO A 236 -11.30 -12.11 -5.17
CA PRO A 236 -11.32 -11.35 -3.91
C PRO A 236 -12.74 -10.92 -3.51
N GLU A 237 -13.66 -11.87 -3.38
CA GLU A 237 -15.09 -11.63 -3.07
C GLU A 237 -15.30 -10.92 -1.72
N TRP A 238 -14.30 -10.98 -0.82
CA TRP A 238 -14.30 -10.26 0.46
C TRP A 238 -14.13 -8.75 0.33
N MET A 239 -13.65 -8.26 -0.81
CA MET A 239 -13.41 -6.82 -1.01
C MET A 239 -14.70 -6.00 -0.92
N GLY A 240 -15.87 -6.64 -1.14
CA GLY A 240 -17.19 -6.12 -0.79
C GLY A 240 -17.41 -4.66 -1.18
N SER A 241 -18.00 -4.44 -2.36
CA SER A 241 -18.20 -3.14 -3.05
C SER A 241 -16.96 -2.57 -3.77
N SER A 242 -17.17 -2.17 -5.02
CA SER A 242 -16.25 -1.36 -5.81
C SER A 242 -16.10 0.00 -5.13
N LYS A 243 -14.87 0.40 -4.81
CA LYS A 243 -14.59 1.78 -4.41
C LYS A 243 -14.95 2.70 -5.57
N VAL A 244 -16.14 3.28 -5.54
CA VAL A 244 -16.54 4.31 -6.50
C VAL A 244 -15.99 5.63 -5.97
N ALA A 245 -14.78 6.00 -6.38
CA ALA A 245 -14.38 7.39 -6.29
C ALA A 245 -15.21 8.14 -7.34
N PRO A 246 -15.89 9.25 -6.99
CA PRO A 246 -16.55 10.06 -8.00
C PRO A 246 -15.51 10.53 -9.03
N PRO A 247 -15.90 10.69 -10.31
CA PRO A 247 -15.06 11.32 -11.32
C PRO A 247 -14.44 12.62 -10.81
N VAL A 248 -13.17 12.86 -11.16
CA VAL A 248 -12.39 14.00 -10.63
C VAL A 248 -13.03 15.36 -10.94
N ASP A 249 -13.69 15.46 -12.10
CA ASP A 249 -14.43 16.62 -12.60
C ASP A 249 -15.72 16.90 -11.83
N GLU A 250 -16.23 15.96 -11.04
CA GLU A 250 -17.35 16.23 -10.12
C GLU A 250 -16.93 17.12 -8.94
N PHE A 251 -15.63 17.22 -8.62
CA PHE A 251 -15.16 17.97 -7.44
C PHE A 251 -13.93 18.85 -7.65
N ILE A 252 -13.31 18.83 -8.83
CA ILE A 252 -12.22 19.75 -9.21
C ILE A 252 -12.66 20.61 -10.40
N GLU A 253 -12.40 21.92 -10.32
CA GLU A 253 -12.86 22.89 -11.33
C GLU A 253 -11.98 22.93 -12.58
N ASN A 254 -10.66 22.85 -12.41
CA ASN A 254 -9.68 23.07 -13.47
C ASN A 254 -8.99 21.79 -13.98
N VAL A 255 -9.70 20.66 -14.04
CA VAL A 255 -9.14 19.34 -14.44
C VAL A 255 -8.43 19.37 -15.80
N ALA A 256 -9.02 20.04 -16.80
CA ALA A 256 -8.46 20.10 -18.15
C ALA A 256 -7.08 20.80 -18.17
N GLU A 257 -6.99 21.96 -17.51
CA GLU A 257 -5.74 22.71 -17.33
C GLU A 257 -4.66 21.86 -16.64
N LEU A 258 -5.02 21.16 -15.56
CA LEU A 258 -4.08 20.31 -14.82
C LEU A 258 -3.60 19.11 -15.64
N ARG A 259 -4.47 18.50 -16.47
CA ARG A 259 -4.08 17.41 -17.37
C ARG A 259 -3.14 17.87 -18.46
N GLU A 260 -3.38 19.05 -19.03
CA GLU A 260 -2.46 19.66 -20.01
C GLU A 260 -1.10 19.98 -19.37
N LEU A 261 -1.10 20.56 -18.17
CA LEU A 261 0.12 20.81 -17.39
C LEU A 261 0.86 19.50 -17.08
N LEU A 262 0.16 18.45 -16.66
CA LEU A 262 0.75 17.13 -16.40
C LEU A 262 1.43 16.55 -17.65
N ALA A 263 0.77 16.65 -18.81
CA ALA A 263 1.34 16.19 -20.08
C ALA A 263 2.64 16.95 -20.41
N ARG A 264 2.67 18.27 -20.22
CA ARG A 264 3.88 19.09 -20.44
C ARG A 264 5.01 18.78 -19.47
N LEU A 265 4.70 18.48 -18.20
CA LEU A 265 5.70 18.18 -17.18
C LEU A 265 6.28 16.76 -17.27
N ARG A 266 5.60 15.85 -17.98
CA ARG A 266 6.03 14.46 -18.20
C ARG A 266 6.70 14.21 -19.56
N ALA A 267 6.54 15.14 -20.51
CA ALA A 267 7.25 15.11 -21.80
C ALA A 267 8.74 15.40 -21.61
#